data_AF-A0A2H5WZ06-F1
#
_entry.id   AF-A0A2H5WZ06-F1
#
_cell.length_a   1.000
_cell.length_b   1.000
_cell.length_c   1.000
_cell.angle_alpha   90.00
_cell.angle_beta   90.00
_cell.angle_gamma   90.00
#
_symmetry.space_group_name_H-M   'P 1'
#
loop_
_entity.id
_entity.type
_entity.pdbx_description
1 polymer ?
#
loop_
_entity_poly.entity_id
_entity_poly.type
_entity_poly.pdbx_seq_one_letter_code
_entity_poly.pdbx_strand_id
1 'polypeptide(L)'
;MVAGLTREQLLQRKEQLKQQEEELNAIGRLEFDLHYEVVDAYKRKRWLQTELPQPMEPIFTMLIRVEAVRRVDAEVFRTYPESPRHLHYYEVQARVLKVWTEQWDNFFAPGDQVRVEAGMTLSLLWSGIRRNEGLFLPPDVPLEEPLPCIWEQGKVYLVYELNPVPKTGIRYTETGGWLRHTTNAQDYWWIPLIANNLYVIPRFAGPKNVLHWADGAFGSSRAVLEVAGELTTRIESPPEEVLQVLDEEAAFFRLPKQRAVQLAWVRQRVLDKRLPLWKRQRALVYWFCASSASEKVEGSGEAWEQAARDASMRRRIEYLSFLRGLSEPMLQAYGLRLIWGLHQVGGWESAEQVDELLEVLGWFLAEERPVDVRRQAALVLENVVHFGSHYWLDHRDWALGLAGRLSELEERESDRVVRACLGRAWLTILHRDLDRQEEAIEKRLKALEGR
;
A
#
# COMPACT_ATOMS: atom_id res chain seq x y z
N MET A 1 15.28 -3.68 -34.37
CA MET A 1 15.05 -3.12 -35.72
C MET A 1 15.94 -1.92 -36.09
N VAL A 2 16.86 -1.44 -35.24
CA VAL A 2 17.72 -0.25 -35.54
C VAL A 2 19.17 -0.57 -35.90
N ALA A 3 19.60 -1.82 -35.74
CA ALA A 3 20.95 -2.28 -36.03
C ALA A 3 21.15 -2.46 -37.55
N GLY A 4 21.45 -1.36 -38.25
CA GLY A 4 21.67 -1.36 -39.70
C GLY A 4 21.33 -0.04 -40.39
N LEU A 5 20.64 0.86 -39.69
CA LEU A 5 20.27 2.17 -40.24
C LEU A 5 21.43 3.17 -40.19
N THR A 6 21.50 4.01 -41.23
CA THR A 6 22.41 5.17 -41.28
C THR A 6 21.94 6.27 -40.33
N ARG A 7 22.81 7.25 -40.04
CA ARG A 7 22.45 8.41 -39.20
C ARG A 7 21.24 9.17 -39.76
N GLU A 8 21.19 9.37 -41.07
CA GLU A 8 20.09 10.05 -41.76
C GLU A 8 18.78 9.24 -41.66
N GLN A 9 18.85 7.92 -41.84
CA GLN A 9 17.69 7.03 -41.67
C GLN A 9 17.18 7.01 -40.22
N LEU A 10 18.06 7.08 -39.24
CA LEU A 10 17.71 7.16 -37.82
C LEU A 10 17.03 8.49 -37.47
N LEU A 11 17.54 9.61 -37.99
CA LEU A 11 16.93 10.93 -37.80
C LEU A 11 15.55 11.01 -38.47
N GLN A 12 15.42 10.47 -39.69
CA GLN A 12 14.13 10.38 -40.38
C GLN A 12 13.14 9.52 -39.59
N ARG A 13 13.60 8.37 -39.05
CA ARG A 13 12.75 7.51 -38.22
C ARG A 13 12.33 8.21 -36.92
N LYS A 14 13.22 8.97 -36.29
CA LYS A 14 12.89 9.75 -35.08
C LYS A 14 11.78 10.78 -35.37
N GLU A 15 11.85 11.48 -36.50
CA GLU A 15 10.78 12.40 -36.91
C GLU A 15 9.45 11.69 -37.16
N GLN A 16 9.48 10.50 -37.79
CA GLN A 16 8.28 9.68 -37.97
C GLN A 16 7.67 9.24 -36.63
N LEU A 17 8.49 8.82 -35.65
CA LEU A 17 7.99 8.44 -34.33
C LEU A 17 7.32 9.62 -33.63
N LYS A 18 7.88 10.83 -33.76
CA LYS A 18 7.29 12.04 -33.21
C LYS A 18 5.94 12.37 -33.85
N GLN A 19 5.81 12.21 -35.16
CA GLN A 19 4.51 12.36 -35.85
C GLN A 19 3.49 11.33 -35.36
N GLN A 20 3.90 10.06 -35.19
CA GLN A 20 3.05 9.01 -34.63
C GLN A 20 2.62 9.33 -33.19
N GLU A 21 3.52 9.87 -32.38
CA GLU A 21 3.21 10.31 -31.02
C GLU A 21 2.20 11.48 -31.00
N GLU A 22 2.36 12.45 -31.90
CA GLU A 22 1.42 13.57 -32.06
C GLU A 22 0.03 13.09 -32.48
N GLU A 23 -0.05 12.11 -33.40
CA GLU A 23 -1.30 11.46 -33.81
C GLU A 23 -1.97 10.72 -32.64
N LEU A 24 -1.22 9.92 -31.87
CA LEU A 24 -1.74 9.23 -30.69
C LEU A 24 -2.23 10.22 -29.62
N ASN A 25 -1.47 11.28 -29.37
CA ASN A 25 -1.87 12.35 -28.45
C ASN A 25 -3.12 13.10 -28.94
N ALA A 26 -3.36 13.18 -30.25
CA ALA A 26 -4.58 13.76 -30.78
C ALA A 26 -5.80 12.86 -30.53
N ILE A 27 -5.64 11.54 -30.65
CA ILE A 27 -6.70 10.55 -30.36
C ILE A 27 -7.10 10.61 -28.88
N GLY A 28 -6.13 10.58 -27.97
CA GLY A 28 -6.43 10.45 -26.54
C GLY A 28 -6.98 11.70 -25.83
N ARG A 29 -6.86 12.90 -26.40
CA ARG A 29 -7.13 14.18 -25.71
C ARG A 29 -8.51 14.27 -25.05
N LEU A 30 -9.57 13.87 -25.75
CA LEU A 30 -10.95 13.95 -25.23
C LEU A 30 -11.26 12.86 -24.18
N GLU A 31 -10.56 11.73 -24.26
CA GLU A 31 -10.74 10.59 -23.36
C GLU A 31 -9.93 10.77 -22.07
N PHE A 32 -8.78 11.44 -22.15
CA PHE A 32 -7.94 11.73 -21.00
C PHE A 32 -8.64 12.64 -19.99
N ASP A 33 -9.30 13.70 -20.43
CA ASP A 33 -10.01 14.62 -19.53
C ASP A 33 -11.12 13.91 -18.74
N LEU A 34 -11.95 13.13 -19.44
CA LEU A 34 -12.99 12.32 -18.80
C LEU A 34 -12.40 11.27 -17.86
N HIS A 35 -11.30 10.62 -18.24
CA HIS A 35 -10.63 9.65 -17.38
C HIS A 35 -10.07 10.32 -16.11
N TYR A 36 -9.44 11.49 -16.21
CA TYR A 36 -8.94 12.21 -15.05
C TYR A 36 -10.06 12.60 -14.10
N GLU A 37 -11.19 13.09 -14.62
CA GLU A 37 -12.38 13.36 -13.81
C GLU A 37 -12.89 12.09 -13.10
N VAL A 38 -12.94 10.96 -13.81
CA VAL A 38 -13.35 9.67 -13.24
C VAL A 38 -12.39 9.26 -12.13
N VAL A 39 -11.08 9.24 -12.38
CA VAL A 39 -10.06 8.84 -11.39
C VAL A 39 -10.05 9.77 -10.18
N ASP A 40 -10.18 11.08 -10.38
CA ASP A 40 -10.25 12.04 -9.27
C ASP A 40 -11.51 11.85 -8.43
N ALA A 41 -12.67 11.67 -9.06
CA ALA A 41 -13.89 11.30 -8.34
C ALA A 41 -13.73 9.96 -7.61
N TYR A 42 -12.92 9.05 -8.18
CA TYR A 42 -12.66 7.74 -7.62
C TYR A 42 -11.78 7.79 -6.36
N LYS A 43 -10.71 8.59 -6.40
CA LYS A 43 -9.80 8.85 -5.27
C LYS A 43 -10.52 9.54 -4.11
N ARG A 44 -11.47 10.42 -4.39
CA ARG A 44 -12.22 11.17 -3.36
C ARG A 44 -13.32 10.36 -2.67
N LYS A 45 -13.77 9.24 -3.26
CA LYS A 45 -14.82 8.42 -2.65
C LYS A 45 -14.22 7.63 -1.46
N ARG A 46 -14.85 7.67 -0.29
CA ARG A 46 -14.56 6.71 0.78
C ARG A 46 -14.72 5.27 0.27
N TRP A 47 -13.82 4.36 0.67
CA TRP A 47 -13.87 2.98 0.19
C TRP A 47 -15.11 2.29 0.72
N LEU A 48 -15.29 2.28 2.04
CA LEU A 48 -16.49 1.82 2.70
C LEU A 48 -17.63 2.85 2.61
N GLN A 49 -18.86 2.36 2.40
CA GLN A 49 -20.08 3.19 2.45
C GLN A 49 -20.56 3.36 3.89
N THR A 50 -19.69 3.85 4.77
CA THR A 50 -19.99 4.08 6.18
C THR A 50 -19.06 5.13 6.78
N GLU A 51 -19.51 5.73 7.89
CA GLU A 51 -18.72 6.63 8.76
C GLU A 51 -17.76 5.85 9.67
N LEU A 52 -17.82 4.52 9.66
CA LEU A 52 -16.87 3.69 10.40
C LEU A 52 -15.45 3.85 9.83
N PRO A 53 -14.40 3.61 10.63
CA PRO A 53 -13.02 3.66 10.18
C PRO A 53 -12.83 2.87 8.88
N GLN A 54 -11.84 3.23 8.08
CA GLN A 54 -11.47 2.38 6.94
C GLN A 54 -10.75 1.11 7.45
N PRO A 55 -10.84 -0.02 6.73
CA PRO A 55 -10.12 -1.23 7.09
C PRO A 55 -8.62 -1.03 6.90
N MET A 56 -7.82 -1.60 7.78
CA MET A 56 -6.38 -1.37 7.83
C MET A 56 -5.65 -2.69 7.68
N GLU A 57 -4.44 -2.66 7.13
CA GLU A 57 -3.58 -3.83 7.24
C GLU A 57 -3.09 -3.91 8.70
N PRO A 58 -3.30 -5.03 9.40
CA PRO A 58 -3.10 -5.11 10.86
C PRO A 58 -1.63 -5.25 11.26
N ILE A 59 -0.70 -4.94 10.36
CA ILE A 59 0.72 -5.12 10.63
C ILE A 59 1.04 -4.21 11.81
N PHE A 60 1.45 -4.83 12.92
CA PHE A 60 1.86 -4.14 14.14
C PHE A 60 0.82 -3.14 14.71
N THR A 61 -0.48 -3.44 14.58
CA THR A 61 -1.56 -2.57 15.10
C THR A 61 -2.06 -3.04 16.48
N MET A 62 -2.25 -2.10 17.41
CA MET A 62 -2.84 -2.37 18.73
C MET A 62 -3.67 -1.20 19.28
N LEU A 63 -4.68 -1.52 20.07
CA LEU A 63 -5.40 -0.56 20.90
C LEU A 63 -4.83 -0.62 22.32
N ILE A 64 -4.39 0.50 22.86
CA ILE A 64 -3.77 0.62 24.19
C ILE A 64 -4.49 1.66 25.05
N ARG A 65 -4.27 1.61 26.36
CA ARG A 65 -4.61 2.65 27.33
C ARG A 65 -3.35 3.09 28.05
N VAL A 66 -2.97 4.34 27.88
CA VAL A 66 -1.90 4.98 28.64
C VAL A 66 -2.30 5.07 30.11
N GLU A 67 -1.50 4.42 30.95
CA GLU A 67 -1.63 4.41 32.40
C GLU A 67 -0.76 5.53 33.00
N ALA A 68 0.46 5.74 32.49
CA ALA A 68 1.39 6.75 32.97
C ALA A 68 2.30 7.30 31.87
N VAL A 69 2.81 8.52 32.07
CA VAL A 69 3.76 9.20 31.19
C VAL A 69 4.87 9.82 32.03
N ARG A 70 6.13 9.66 31.61
CA ARG A 70 7.31 10.18 32.30
C ARG A 70 8.33 10.72 31.30
N ARG A 71 8.92 11.88 31.59
CA ARG A 71 10.00 12.47 30.77
C ARG A 71 11.32 11.73 30.98
N VAL A 72 12.01 11.38 29.89
CA VAL A 72 13.19 10.47 29.88
C VAL A 72 14.40 10.98 29.08
N ASP A 73 14.49 12.29 28.81
CA ASP A 73 15.57 12.90 28.02
C ASP A 73 16.98 12.43 28.42
N ALA A 74 17.31 12.46 29.71
CA ALA A 74 18.64 12.09 30.21
C ALA A 74 18.97 10.61 29.95
N GLU A 75 17.97 9.72 30.04
CA GLU A 75 18.15 8.31 29.72
C GLU A 75 18.38 8.11 28.22
N VAL A 76 17.60 8.80 27.40
CA VAL A 76 17.74 8.78 25.94
C VAL A 76 19.11 9.31 25.51
N PHE A 77 19.58 10.44 26.04
CA PHE A 77 20.90 10.98 25.67
C PHE A 77 22.06 10.14 26.19
N ARG A 78 21.88 9.40 27.29
CA ARG A 78 22.89 8.46 27.78
C ARG A 78 22.99 7.24 26.86
N THR A 79 21.86 6.71 26.41
CA THR A 79 21.79 5.52 25.56
C THR A 79 22.08 5.84 24.08
N TYR A 80 21.54 6.94 23.59
CA TYR A 80 21.62 7.43 22.20
C TYR A 80 22.15 8.87 22.17
N PRO A 81 23.47 9.08 22.35
CA PRO A 81 24.05 10.41 22.52
C PRO A 81 23.90 11.36 21.32
N GLU A 82 23.68 10.82 20.13
CA GLU A 82 23.48 11.57 18.88
C GLU A 82 22.00 11.98 18.67
N SER A 83 21.11 11.67 19.62
CA SER A 83 19.70 12.05 19.54
C SER A 83 19.51 13.58 19.59
N PRO A 84 18.57 14.14 18.83
CA PRO A 84 18.35 15.58 18.79
C PRO A 84 18.00 16.19 20.16
N ARG A 85 18.91 17.00 20.71
CA ARG A 85 18.74 17.62 22.04
C ARG A 85 17.61 18.64 22.14
N HIS A 86 17.09 19.10 21.01
CA HIS A 86 15.97 20.03 20.95
C HIS A 86 14.61 19.34 21.06
N LEU A 87 14.55 18.00 21.03
CA LEU A 87 13.32 17.24 21.23
C LEU A 87 13.18 16.81 22.69
N HIS A 88 11.93 16.62 23.12
CA HIS A 88 11.60 15.99 24.39
C HIS A 88 11.20 14.54 24.19
N TYR A 89 11.63 13.69 25.11
CA TYR A 89 11.43 12.24 25.07
C TYR A 89 10.61 11.78 26.27
N TYR A 90 9.64 10.90 26.02
CA TYR A 90 8.71 10.41 27.02
C TYR A 90 8.61 8.90 26.99
N GLU A 91 8.71 8.28 28.16
CA GLU A 91 8.28 6.91 28.37
C GLU A 91 6.80 6.90 28.74
N VAL A 92 6.02 6.10 28.01
CA VAL A 92 4.58 5.97 28.15
C VAL A 92 4.27 4.52 28.54
N GLN A 93 3.75 4.34 29.74
CA GLN A 93 3.25 3.05 30.21
C GLN A 93 1.85 2.84 29.65
N ALA A 94 1.67 1.78 28.86
CA ALA A 94 0.48 1.56 28.09
C ALA A 94 -0.07 0.13 28.27
N ARG A 95 -1.29 0.01 28.77
CA ARG A 95 -2.03 -1.26 28.83
C ARG A 95 -2.55 -1.61 27.46
N VAL A 96 -2.19 -2.77 26.91
CA VAL A 96 -2.79 -3.31 25.69
C VAL A 96 -4.24 -3.66 25.99
N LEU A 97 -5.17 -3.06 25.25
CA LEU A 97 -6.59 -3.42 25.30
C LEU A 97 -6.92 -4.46 24.22
N LYS A 98 -6.39 -4.29 23.02
CA LYS A 98 -6.57 -5.20 21.89
C LYS A 98 -5.30 -5.26 21.05
N VAL A 99 -5.00 -6.43 20.52
CA VAL A 99 -3.87 -6.66 19.59
C VAL A 99 -4.34 -7.59 18.48
N TRP A 100 -3.92 -7.28 17.24
CA TRP A 100 -4.36 -8.00 16.04
C TRP A 100 -3.46 -9.19 15.70
N THR A 101 -2.17 -9.03 15.92
CA THR A 101 -1.18 -10.10 15.79
C THR A 101 -0.53 -10.25 17.15
N GLU A 102 -0.49 -11.45 17.75
CA GLU A 102 0.18 -11.60 19.06
C GLU A 102 1.69 -11.79 18.93
N GLN A 103 2.18 -12.24 17.77
CA GLN A 103 3.59 -12.55 17.52
C GLN A 103 4.19 -11.53 16.54
N TRP A 104 5.12 -10.73 17.03
CA TRP A 104 5.72 -9.62 16.31
C TRP A 104 7.17 -9.96 16.04
N ASP A 105 7.63 -9.79 14.80
CA ASP A 105 9.04 -10.02 14.49
C ASP A 105 9.89 -8.93 15.15
N ASN A 106 10.98 -9.33 15.81
CA ASN A 106 11.96 -8.38 16.32
C ASN A 106 12.87 -7.94 15.18
N PHE A 107 12.65 -6.73 14.66
CA PHE A 107 13.46 -6.16 13.57
C PHE A 107 14.96 -6.07 13.89
N PHE A 108 15.34 -6.06 15.16
CA PHE A 108 16.74 -5.95 15.59
C PHE A 108 17.38 -7.30 15.92
N ALA A 109 16.58 -8.38 15.92
CA ALA A 109 17.03 -9.75 16.12
C ALA A 109 16.28 -10.68 15.16
N PRO A 110 16.75 -10.84 13.91
CA PRO A 110 16.11 -11.71 12.94
C PRO A 110 15.93 -13.13 13.47
N GLY A 111 14.69 -13.61 13.47
CA GLY A 111 14.32 -14.93 13.99
C GLY A 111 13.75 -14.94 15.41
N ASP A 112 13.85 -13.82 16.15
CA ASP A 112 13.20 -13.67 17.44
C ASP A 112 11.80 -13.04 17.26
N GLN A 113 10.80 -13.63 17.91
CA GLN A 113 9.44 -13.09 17.95
C GLN A 113 9.11 -12.60 19.35
N VAL A 114 8.47 -11.45 19.42
CA VAL A 114 7.95 -10.86 20.65
C VAL A 114 6.47 -11.12 20.74
N ARG A 115 6.04 -11.65 21.88
CA ARG A 115 4.63 -11.87 22.16
C ARG A 115 4.01 -10.67 22.85
N VAL A 116 2.92 -10.15 22.27
CA VAL A 116 2.07 -9.09 22.85
C VAL A 116 0.65 -9.61 22.96
N GLU A 117 0.03 -9.43 24.13
CA GLU A 117 -1.34 -9.86 24.40
C GLU A 117 -2.16 -8.73 25.01
N ALA A 118 -3.48 -8.82 24.86
CA ALA A 118 -4.39 -7.96 25.61
C ALA A 118 -4.18 -8.14 27.13
N GLY A 119 -4.12 -7.03 27.86
CA GLY A 119 -3.83 -6.98 29.27
C GLY A 119 -2.35 -6.76 29.60
N MET A 120 -1.41 -6.87 28.66
CA MET A 120 0.00 -6.53 28.93
C MET A 120 0.19 -5.03 29.13
N THR A 121 1.16 -4.62 29.96
CA THR A 121 1.62 -3.22 30.01
C THR A 121 2.93 -3.12 29.24
N LEU A 122 3.00 -2.18 28.30
CA LEU A 122 4.16 -1.89 27.47
C LEU A 122 4.78 -0.55 27.87
N SER A 123 6.11 -0.47 27.82
CA SER A 123 6.85 0.79 27.87
C SER A 123 7.06 1.31 26.46
N LEU A 124 6.31 2.34 26.06
CA LEU A 124 6.44 2.97 24.74
C LEU A 124 7.34 4.21 24.85
N LEU A 125 8.26 4.41 23.91
CA LEU A 125 9.11 5.61 23.89
C LEU A 125 8.64 6.57 22.79
N TRP A 126 8.28 7.79 23.18
CA TRP A 126 7.77 8.85 22.31
C TRP A 126 8.75 10.02 22.25
N SER A 127 8.85 10.67 21.09
CA SER A 127 9.68 11.87 20.93
C SER A 127 8.92 13.00 20.24
N GLY A 128 9.08 14.22 20.76
CA GLY A 128 8.76 15.48 20.06
C GLY A 128 7.33 15.67 19.57
N ILE A 129 6.38 15.75 20.51
CA ILE A 129 5.36 16.80 20.62
C ILE A 129 5.04 17.70 19.38
N ARG A 130 3.75 17.78 19.01
CA ARG A 130 3.18 18.87 18.19
C ARG A 130 3.29 20.21 18.91
N ARG A 131 3.97 21.16 18.29
CA ARG A 131 3.91 22.58 18.69
C ARG A 131 2.52 23.12 18.34
N ASN A 132 1.78 23.63 19.33
CA ASN A 132 0.52 24.32 19.06
C ASN A 132 0.84 25.68 18.44
N GLU A 133 0.82 25.79 17.11
CA GLU A 133 1.00 27.07 16.41
C GLU A 133 -0.37 27.71 16.11
N GLY A 134 -0.72 28.72 16.91
CA GLY A 134 -1.85 29.61 16.67
C GLY A 134 -1.57 30.99 17.26
N LEU A 135 -1.87 32.06 16.51
CA LEU A 135 -1.63 33.46 16.92
C LEU A 135 -2.40 33.90 18.18
N PHE A 136 -3.35 33.08 18.67
CA PHE A 136 -4.19 33.38 19.83
C PHE A 136 -4.54 32.10 20.62
N LEU A 137 -3.56 31.54 21.33
CA LEU A 137 -3.82 30.46 22.29
C LEU A 137 -4.20 31.06 23.65
N PRO A 138 -5.26 30.56 24.30
CA PRO A 138 -5.54 30.85 25.71
C PRO A 138 -4.32 30.53 26.60
N PRO A 139 -4.11 31.25 27.74
CA PRO A 139 -2.94 31.09 28.61
C PRO A 139 -2.72 29.68 29.19
N ASP A 140 -3.75 28.84 29.11
CA ASP A 140 -3.90 27.51 29.70
C ASP A 140 -3.67 26.37 28.70
N VAL A 141 -3.39 26.65 27.43
CA VAL A 141 -3.06 25.62 26.43
C VAL A 141 -1.54 25.36 26.41
N PRO A 142 -1.09 24.11 26.60
CA PRO A 142 0.33 23.77 26.50
C PRO A 142 0.88 24.13 25.12
N LEU A 143 2.01 24.83 25.08
CA LEU A 143 2.76 25.18 23.85
C LEU A 143 3.22 23.95 23.06
N GLU A 144 3.21 22.81 23.74
CA GLU A 144 3.79 21.54 23.34
C GLU A 144 2.86 20.42 23.84
N GLU A 145 2.16 19.74 22.92
CA GLU A 145 1.41 18.49 23.17
C GLU A 145 2.03 17.28 22.45
N PRO A 146 2.04 16.05 23.01
CA PRO A 146 2.47 14.84 22.29
C PRO A 146 1.85 14.75 20.89
N LEU A 147 2.61 14.23 19.90
CA LEU A 147 2.10 14.10 18.53
C LEU A 147 0.76 13.33 18.51
N PRO A 148 -0.27 13.86 17.84
CA PRO A 148 -1.55 13.19 17.67
C PRO A 148 -1.43 12.16 16.54
N CYS A 149 -0.70 11.07 16.77
CA CYS A 149 -0.68 9.94 15.84
C CYS A 149 -1.74 8.90 16.19
N ILE A 150 -2.68 9.25 17.07
CA ILE A 150 -3.55 8.29 17.69
C ILE A 150 -4.85 8.97 18.09
N TRP A 151 -5.97 8.32 17.82
CA TRP A 151 -7.25 8.55 18.50
C TRP A 151 -7.02 8.62 20.02
N GLU A 152 -7.13 9.79 20.66
CA GLU A 152 -6.96 9.96 22.11
C GLU A 152 -8.30 10.18 22.81
N GLN A 153 -8.55 9.37 23.84
CA GLN A 153 -9.76 9.40 24.64
C GLN A 153 -9.47 8.96 26.07
N GLY A 154 -9.49 9.84 27.08
CA GLY A 154 -9.34 9.41 28.48
C GLY A 154 -8.10 8.52 28.70
N LYS A 155 -7.04 8.82 27.93
CA LYS A 155 -5.80 8.05 27.80
C LYS A 155 -5.88 6.73 27.00
N VAL A 156 -6.85 6.49 26.13
CA VAL A 156 -6.91 5.31 25.23
C VAL A 156 -6.50 5.71 23.81
N TYR A 157 -5.77 4.83 23.15
CA TYR A 157 -4.97 5.11 21.96
C TYR A 157 -4.95 3.92 20.97
N LEU A 158 -5.27 4.11 19.69
CA LEU A 158 -4.98 3.15 18.59
C LEU A 158 -3.59 3.42 17.98
N VAL A 159 -2.68 2.48 18.12
CA VAL A 159 -1.27 2.59 17.71
C VAL A 159 -0.96 1.67 16.55
N TYR A 160 -0.19 2.19 15.60
CA TYR A 160 0.29 1.49 14.41
C TYR A 160 1.79 1.25 14.49
N GLU A 161 2.24 0.16 13.87
CA GLU A 161 3.64 -0.10 13.54
C GLU A 161 4.64 -0.08 14.72
N LEU A 162 4.28 -0.61 15.90
CA LEU A 162 5.23 -0.65 17.02
C LEU A 162 6.46 -1.54 16.77
N ASN A 163 7.65 -1.00 17.02
CA ASN A 163 8.90 -1.76 16.89
C ASN A 163 9.55 -1.99 18.25
N PRO A 164 9.79 -3.25 18.67
CA PRO A 164 10.49 -3.53 19.91
C PRO A 164 11.95 -3.10 19.76
N VAL A 165 12.48 -2.28 20.67
CA VAL A 165 13.89 -1.88 20.70
C VAL A 165 14.48 -2.15 22.09
N PRO A 166 15.62 -2.84 22.18
CA PRO A 166 16.33 -2.99 23.44
C PRO A 166 16.96 -1.65 23.87
N LYS A 167 16.91 -1.35 25.18
CA LYS A 167 17.54 -0.15 25.79
C LYS A 167 19.05 -0.13 25.60
N THR A 168 19.64 -1.26 25.26
CA THR A 168 21.09 -1.40 25.13
C THR A 168 21.63 -0.95 23.77
N GLY A 169 20.77 -0.61 22.80
CA GLY A 169 21.18 -0.10 21.49
C GLY A 169 22.11 -1.08 20.77
N ILE A 170 21.55 -2.07 20.07
CA ILE A 170 22.34 -3.01 19.27
C ILE A 170 23.10 -2.19 18.23
N ARG A 171 24.44 -2.14 18.33
CA ARG A 171 25.26 -1.48 17.30
C ARG A 171 25.28 -2.34 16.06
N TYR A 172 24.72 -1.85 14.97
CA TYR A 172 25.06 -2.35 13.64
C TYR A 172 26.54 -2.01 13.41
N THR A 173 27.41 -3.01 13.31
CA THR A 173 28.71 -2.80 12.69
C THR A 173 28.50 -2.80 11.18
N GLU A 174 29.17 -1.89 10.47
CA GLU A 174 29.12 -1.74 8.99
C GLU A 174 29.51 -3.03 8.22
N THR A 175 29.91 -4.09 8.93
CA THR A 175 30.40 -5.36 8.39
C THR A 175 29.50 -6.56 8.72
N GLY A 176 28.19 -6.38 8.82
CA GLY A 176 27.21 -7.49 8.76
C GLY A 176 27.29 -8.55 9.88
N GLY A 177 27.97 -8.25 10.98
CA GLY A 177 28.10 -9.14 12.13
C GLY A 177 27.00 -8.90 13.15
N TRP A 178 25.96 -9.74 13.14
CA TRP A 178 24.91 -9.74 14.17
C TRP A 178 25.50 -10.06 15.54
N LEU A 179 25.54 -9.08 16.44
CA LEU A 179 25.82 -9.33 17.86
C LEU A 179 24.61 -10.02 18.49
N ARG A 180 24.61 -11.35 18.46
CA ARG A 180 23.74 -12.16 19.32
C ARG A 180 24.17 -11.98 20.77
N HIS A 181 23.54 -11.08 21.54
CA HIS A 181 23.41 -11.23 22.99
C HIS A 181 22.35 -10.26 23.56
N THR A 182 21.21 -10.79 24.00
CA THR A 182 20.83 -10.98 25.43
C THR A 182 19.31 -11.16 25.54
N THR A 183 18.89 -12.06 26.41
CA THR A 183 17.54 -12.60 26.60
C THR A 183 16.48 -11.61 27.13
N ASN A 184 16.76 -10.31 27.15
CA ASN A 184 15.84 -9.27 27.64
C ASN A 184 15.64 -8.17 26.58
N ALA A 185 15.24 -8.53 25.36
CA ALA A 185 15.21 -7.62 24.21
C ALA A 185 14.03 -6.60 24.18
N GLN A 186 13.39 -6.30 25.32
CA GLN A 186 12.09 -5.60 25.36
C GLN A 186 12.04 -4.46 26.38
N ASP A 187 13.00 -3.54 26.33
CA ASP A 187 12.97 -2.41 27.27
C ASP A 187 12.04 -1.29 26.81
N TYR A 188 11.90 -1.08 25.49
CA TYR A 188 11.02 -0.05 24.91
C TYR A 188 10.40 -0.49 23.58
N TRP A 189 9.24 0.08 23.26
CA TRP A 189 8.57 -0.08 21.97
C TRP A 189 8.39 1.28 21.30
N TRP A 190 8.70 1.38 20.02
CA TRP A 190 8.65 2.62 19.25
C TRP A 190 7.39 2.76 18.46
N ILE A 191 6.70 3.90 18.59
CA ILE A 191 5.63 4.28 17.66
C ILE A 191 6.28 5.01 16.47
N PRO A 192 6.16 4.50 15.24
CA PRO A 192 6.61 5.19 14.06
C PRO A 192 5.74 6.40 13.78
N LEU A 193 6.40 7.42 13.25
CA LEU A 193 5.85 8.73 13.01
C LEU A 193 5.15 8.73 11.64
N ILE A 194 3.83 8.62 11.61
CA ILE A 194 3.06 8.73 10.35
C ILE A 194 2.00 9.81 10.50
N ALA A 195 2.28 10.99 9.94
CA ALA A 195 1.27 11.97 9.56
C ALA A 195 1.88 12.97 8.55
N ASN A 196 2.05 12.52 7.31
CA ASN A 196 2.26 13.30 6.08
C ASN A 196 2.98 14.67 6.16
N ASN A 197 4.27 14.61 5.82
CA ASN A 197 5.06 15.60 5.08
C ASN A 197 5.10 17.04 5.61
N LEU A 198 6.17 17.37 6.34
CA LEU A 198 7.15 18.31 5.82
C LEU A 198 8.55 17.86 6.23
N TYR A 199 9.38 17.65 5.22
CA TYR A 199 10.80 17.40 5.24
C TYR A 199 11.57 18.27 6.24
N VAL A 200 11.67 17.80 7.48
CA VAL A 200 12.85 18.02 8.31
C VAL A 200 13.27 16.66 8.84
N ILE A 201 13.79 15.83 7.94
CA ILE A 201 14.80 14.86 8.33
C ILE A 201 15.90 15.68 9.00
N PRO A 202 16.24 15.50 10.29
CA PRO A 202 17.52 15.99 10.76
C PRO A 202 18.56 15.24 9.93
N ARG A 203 19.19 15.95 8.98
CA ARG A 203 20.24 15.49 8.05
C ARG A 203 20.92 14.22 8.55
N PHE A 204 20.67 13.08 7.90
CA PHE A 204 21.44 11.84 7.98
C PHE A 204 22.25 11.71 9.28
N ALA A 205 21.57 11.67 10.42
CA ALA A 205 22.21 11.27 11.66
C ALA A 205 22.49 9.78 11.55
N GLY A 206 23.70 9.37 11.91
CA GLY A 206 24.17 7.99 11.71
C GLY A 206 23.32 6.95 12.46
N PRO A 207 23.71 5.66 12.38
CA PRO A 207 23.02 4.52 13.03
C PRO A 207 22.99 4.55 14.57
N LYS A 208 23.22 5.72 15.19
CA LYS A 208 23.30 5.96 16.63
C LYS A 208 22.27 6.98 17.12
N ASN A 209 21.43 7.53 16.22
CA ASN A 209 20.30 8.39 16.57
C ASN A 209 19.03 7.54 16.74
N VAL A 210 18.28 7.82 17.79
CA VAL A 210 17.01 7.18 18.12
C VAL A 210 15.94 7.29 17.02
N LEU A 211 15.89 8.42 16.29
CA LEU A 211 14.97 8.60 15.16
C LEU A 211 15.35 7.76 13.94
N HIS A 212 16.65 7.51 13.73
CA HIS A 212 17.12 6.66 12.64
C HIS A 212 16.75 5.18 12.89
N TRP A 213 16.79 4.72 14.14
CA TRP A 213 16.37 3.36 14.49
C TRP A 213 14.87 3.12 14.28
N ALA A 214 14.04 4.17 14.44
CA ALA A 214 12.62 4.10 14.12
C ALA A 214 12.34 4.06 12.60
N ASP A 215 13.26 4.61 11.78
CA ASP A 215 13.13 4.75 10.31
C ASP A 215 13.76 3.57 9.54
N GLY A 216 14.93 3.09 9.97
CA GLY A 216 15.76 2.11 9.25
C GLY A 216 15.19 0.69 9.12
N ALA A 217 14.05 0.40 9.75
CA ALA A 217 13.33 -0.86 9.57
C ALA A 217 12.40 -0.86 8.35
N PHE A 218 12.25 0.27 7.64
CA PHE A 218 11.22 0.44 6.62
C PHE A 218 11.81 0.82 5.26
N GLY A 219 12.07 -0.22 4.46
CA GLY A 219 12.05 -0.09 3.01
C GLY A 219 10.60 0.10 2.55
N SER A 220 10.24 1.32 2.17
CA SER A 220 9.17 1.61 1.20
C SER A 220 7.76 1.03 1.43
N SER A 221 7.25 0.86 2.67
CA SER A 221 5.81 0.61 2.89
C SER A 221 5.01 1.91 2.74
N ARG A 222 5.13 2.54 1.56
CA ARG A 222 4.33 3.68 1.07
C ARG A 222 2.83 3.34 0.96
N ALA A 223 2.44 2.12 1.32
CA ALA A 223 1.15 1.48 1.10
C ALA A 223 0.27 1.36 2.36
N VAL A 224 0.64 1.97 3.50
CA VAL A 224 -0.30 2.21 4.63
C VAL A 224 -1.39 3.24 4.24
N LEU A 225 -1.38 3.69 2.97
CA LEU A 225 -2.45 4.25 2.16
C LEU A 225 -3.48 5.10 2.92
N GLU A 226 -3.26 6.41 2.89
CA GLU A 226 -4.34 7.41 2.93
C GLU A 226 -5.27 7.40 4.17
N VAL A 227 -4.96 6.60 5.20
CA VAL A 227 -5.64 6.62 6.52
C VAL A 227 -5.51 8.00 7.20
N ALA A 228 -4.52 8.80 6.80
CA ALA A 228 -4.20 10.09 7.41
C ALA A 228 -5.13 11.26 7.01
N GLY A 229 -6.02 11.10 6.01
CA GLY A 229 -6.89 12.20 5.58
C GLY A 229 -7.99 12.55 6.58
N GLU A 230 -8.45 11.57 7.36
CA GLU A 230 -9.63 11.69 8.22
C GLU A 230 -9.46 10.95 9.55
N LEU A 231 -8.27 11.01 10.16
CA LEU A 231 -8.16 10.67 11.58
C LEU A 231 -9.08 11.62 12.36
N THR A 232 -10.27 11.13 12.72
CA THR A 232 -11.22 11.84 13.57
C THR A 232 -10.51 12.17 14.87
N THR A 233 -10.12 13.45 14.99
CA THR A 233 -9.28 13.98 16.07
C THR A 233 -9.95 13.99 17.43
N ARG A 234 -11.22 13.57 17.52
CA ARG A 234 -11.91 13.46 18.80
C ARG A 234 -13.19 12.64 18.64
N ILE A 235 -13.17 11.41 19.14
CA ILE A 235 -14.41 10.75 19.54
C ILE A 235 -14.29 10.52 21.05
N GLU A 236 -15.33 10.87 21.82
CA GLU A 236 -15.37 10.92 23.29
C GLU A 236 -15.99 9.68 23.98
N SER A 237 -16.25 8.60 23.23
CA SER A 237 -16.00 7.17 23.56
C SER A 237 -16.05 6.45 22.23
N PRO A 238 -15.15 5.50 21.88
CA PRO A 238 -15.21 4.91 20.55
C PRO A 238 -16.62 4.33 20.46
N PRO A 239 -17.43 4.74 19.45
CA PRO A 239 -18.80 4.27 19.35
C PRO A 239 -18.75 2.74 19.42
N GLU A 240 -19.75 2.13 20.05
CA GLU A 240 -19.77 0.68 20.22
C GLU A 240 -19.50 -0.02 18.87
N GLU A 241 -19.99 0.57 17.79
CA GLU A 241 -19.80 0.17 16.42
C GLU A 241 -18.33 0.19 15.96
N VAL A 242 -17.52 1.15 16.41
CA VAL A 242 -16.06 1.18 16.13
C VAL A 242 -15.35 0.06 16.88
N LEU A 243 -15.71 -0.19 18.14
CA LEU A 243 -15.14 -1.32 18.88
C LEU A 243 -15.54 -2.66 18.25
N GLN A 244 -16.79 -2.80 17.80
CA GLN A 244 -17.29 -3.97 17.07
C GLN A 244 -16.57 -4.16 15.73
N VAL A 245 -16.29 -3.07 15.00
CA VAL A 245 -15.47 -3.10 13.78
C VAL A 245 -14.09 -3.66 14.07
N LEU A 246 -13.44 -3.14 15.11
CA LEU A 246 -12.11 -3.57 15.52
C LEU A 246 -12.11 -5.04 15.99
N ASP A 247 -13.16 -5.48 16.66
CA ASP A 247 -13.32 -6.88 17.07
C ASP A 247 -13.50 -7.84 15.89
N GLU A 248 -14.32 -7.47 14.89
CA GLU A 248 -14.48 -8.26 13.67
C GLU A 248 -13.16 -8.38 12.89
N GLU A 249 -12.38 -7.29 12.85
CA GLU A 249 -11.06 -7.27 12.23
C GLU A 249 -10.09 -8.20 12.94
N ALA A 250 -9.97 -8.06 14.27
CA ALA A 250 -9.12 -8.92 15.08
C ALA A 250 -9.56 -10.40 14.97
N ALA A 251 -10.87 -10.67 14.91
CA ALA A 251 -11.39 -12.02 14.76
C ALA A 251 -10.97 -12.67 13.43
N PHE A 252 -10.92 -11.92 12.34
CA PHE A 252 -10.42 -12.42 11.07
C PHE A 252 -8.92 -12.73 11.13
N PHE A 253 -8.11 -11.81 11.65
CA PHE A 253 -6.65 -11.96 11.63
C PHE A 253 -6.12 -12.99 12.65
N ARG A 254 -6.93 -13.36 13.64
CA ARG A 254 -6.68 -14.50 14.53
C ARG A 254 -7.01 -15.86 13.91
N LEU A 255 -7.68 -15.91 12.76
CA LEU A 255 -7.92 -17.18 12.08
C LEU A 255 -6.60 -17.86 11.74
N PRO A 256 -6.56 -19.20 11.70
CA PRO A 256 -5.43 -19.92 11.14
C PRO A 256 -5.08 -19.36 9.76
N LYS A 257 -3.78 -19.17 9.49
CA LYS A 257 -3.22 -18.69 8.22
C LYS A 257 -3.42 -19.67 7.04
N GLN A 258 -4.38 -20.58 7.17
CA GLN A 258 -4.82 -21.49 6.13
C GLN A 258 -5.85 -20.78 5.26
N ARG A 259 -5.51 -20.60 3.97
CA ARG A 259 -6.31 -19.85 3.01
C ARG A 259 -7.76 -20.34 2.92
N ALA A 260 -7.98 -21.65 2.99
CA ALA A 260 -9.33 -22.25 2.98
C ALA A 260 -10.19 -21.86 4.19
N VAL A 261 -9.59 -21.75 5.39
CA VAL A 261 -10.29 -21.35 6.62
C VAL A 261 -10.70 -19.88 6.55
N GLN A 262 -9.78 -19.02 6.13
CA GLN A 262 -10.05 -17.60 5.91
C GLN A 262 -11.12 -17.39 4.83
N LEU A 263 -11.04 -18.12 3.72
CA LEU A 263 -12.05 -18.07 2.65
C LEU A 263 -13.43 -18.53 3.14
N ALA A 264 -13.52 -19.58 3.96
CA ALA A 264 -14.79 -20.03 4.51
C ALA A 264 -15.43 -18.96 5.41
N TRP A 265 -14.63 -18.31 6.26
CA TRP A 265 -15.07 -17.20 7.11
C TRP A 265 -15.56 -16.01 6.28
N VAL A 266 -14.84 -15.67 5.20
CA VAL A 266 -15.21 -14.59 4.26
C VAL A 266 -16.51 -14.93 3.55
N ARG A 267 -16.63 -16.15 3.00
CA ARG A 267 -17.85 -16.64 2.34
C ARG A 267 -19.06 -16.54 3.25
N GLN A 268 -18.94 -17.00 4.49
CA GLN A 268 -20.02 -16.93 5.46
C GLN A 268 -20.53 -15.50 5.63
N ARG A 269 -19.64 -14.52 5.78
CA ARG A 269 -20.01 -13.13 6.01
C ARG A 269 -20.51 -12.43 4.76
N VAL A 270 -19.81 -12.60 3.64
CA VAL A 270 -20.17 -11.96 2.37
C VAL A 270 -21.54 -12.46 1.90
N LEU A 271 -21.89 -13.73 2.11
CA LEU A 271 -23.17 -14.30 1.68
C LEU A 271 -24.32 -14.10 2.67
N ASP A 272 -24.04 -13.78 3.95
CA ASP A 272 -25.09 -13.53 4.94
C ASP A 272 -25.70 -12.14 4.76
N LYS A 273 -26.84 -12.09 4.07
CA LYS A 273 -27.61 -10.86 3.82
C LYS A 273 -28.19 -10.21 5.07
N ARG A 274 -28.16 -10.89 6.23
CA ARG A 274 -28.59 -10.32 7.52
C ARG A 274 -27.52 -9.42 8.13
N LEU A 275 -26.27 -9.54 7.68
CA LEU A 275 -25.19 -8.68 8.15
C LEU A 275 -25.27 -7.30 7.49
N PRO A 276 -24.94 -6.22 8.23
CA PRO A 276 -24.78 -4.89 7.66
C PRO A 276 -23.78 -4.88 6.51
N LEU A 277 -24.03 -4.03 5.50
CA LEU A 277 -23.18 -3.93 4.31
C LEU A 277 -21.70 -3.73 4.64
N TRP A 278 -21.40 -2.89 5.64
CA TRP A 278 -20.02 -2.61 6.03
C TRP A 278 -19.27 -3.88 6.51
N LYS A 279 -19.93 -4.83 7.18
CA LYS A 279 -19.31 -6.10 7.61
C LYS A 279 -18.97 -6.97 6.39
N ARG A 280 -19.87 -6.98 5.41
CA ARG A 280 -19.73 -7.74 4.17
C ARG A 280 -18.61 -7.15 3.29
N GLN A 281 -18.56 -5.82 3.17
CA GLN A 281 -17.50 -5.08 2.50
C GLN A 281 -16.13 -5.28 3.18
N ARG A 282 -16.06 -5.20 4.51
CA ARG A 282 -14.81 -5.43 5.24
C ARG A 282 -14.28 -6.86 5.09
N ALA A 283 -15.16 -7.86 5.07
CA ALA A 283 -14.74 -9.24 4.77
C ALA A 283 -14.06 -9.37 3.39
N LEU A 284 -14.48 -8.58 2.39
CA LEU A 284 -13.81 -8.50 1.08
C LEU A 284 -12.43 -7.85 1.16
N VAL A 285 -12.26 -6.85 2.02
CA VAL A 285 -10.94 -6.23 2.26
C VAL A 285 -10.02 -7.22 2.94
N TYR A 286 -10.48 -7.85 4.01
CA TYR A 286 -9.72 -8.84 4.74
C TYR A 286 -9.29 -10.01 3.86
N TRP A 287 -10.16 -10.48 2.98
CA TRP A 287 -9.80 -11.52 2.02
C TRP A 287 -8.70 -11.10 1.04
N PHE A 288 -8.76 -9.85 0.57
CA PHE A 288 -7.79 -9.27 -0.35
C PHE A 288 -6.44 -9.03 0.34
N CYS A 289 -6.46 -8.40 1.52
CA CYS A 289 -5.31 -7.99 2.31
C CYS A 289 -4.74 -9.10 3.20
N ALA A 290 -5.42 -10.24 3.36
CA ALA A 290 -4.88 -11.37 4.10
C ALA A 290 -3.55 -11.79 3.46
N SER A 291 -2.46 -11.29 4.04
CA SER A 291 -1.13 -11.66 3.64
C SER A 291 -1.03 -13.16 3.81
N SER A 292 -0.57 -13.82 2.75
CA SER A 292 -0.05 -15.16 2.83
C SER A 292 1.20 -15.11 3.70
N ALA A 293 1.02 -15.06 5.01
CA ALA A 293 2.05 -15.54 5.92
C ALA A 293 2.38 -17.04 5.70
N SER A 294 1.73 -17.69 4.72
CA SER A 294 2.08 -18.95 4.09
C SER A 294 3.08 -18.84 2.91
N GLU A 295 3.39 -17.65 2.42
CA GLU A 295 4.41 -17.40 1.39
C GLU A 295 5.61 -16.70 2.04
N LYS A 296 6.12 -17.29 3.12
CA LYS A 296 7.56 -17.21 3.36
C LYS A 296 8.22 -17.91 2.17
N VAL A 297 8.38 -17.18 1.08
CA VAL A 297 9.25 -17.60 0.00
C VAL A 297 10.64 -17.64 0.63
N GLU A 298 11.13 -18.85 0.90
CA GLU A 298 12.49 -19.02 1.38
C GLU A 298 13.44 -18.74 0.21
N GLY A 299 14.35 -17.79 0.38
CA GLY A 299 15.30 -17.41 -0.65
C GLY A 299 15.77 -15.97 -0.52
N SER A 300 16.75 -15.61 -1.33
CA SER A 300 17.26 -14.25 -1.47
C SER A 300 17.56 -13.98 -2.95
N GLY A 301 17.45 -12.72 -3.37
CA GLY A 301 17.72 -12.32 -4.76
C GLY A 301 16.55 -12.59 -5.71
N GLU A 302 16.85 -12.68 -7.01
CA GLU A 302 15.85 -12.70 -8.10
C GLU A 302 14.80 -13.82 -7.98
N ALA A 303 15.19 -15.01 -7.48
CA ALA A 303 14.27 -16.13 -7.31
C ALA A 303 13.19 -15.85 -6.24
N TRP A 304 13.56 -15.13 -5.17
CA TRP A 304 12.61 -14.72 -4.14
C TRP A 304 11.62 -13.69 -4.70
N GLU A 305 12.13 -12.71 -5.43
CA GLU A 305 11.30 -11.68 -6.05
C GLU A 305 10.31 -12.28 -7.05
N GLN A 306 10.75 -13.23 -7.89
CA GLN A 306 9.87 -13.90 -8.84
C GLN A 306 8.75 -14.68 -8.13
N ALA A 307 9.09 -15.46 -7.11
CA ALA A 307 8.10 -16.22 -6.36
C ALA A 307 7.11 -15.31 -5.59
N ALA A 308 7.56 -14.15 -5.08
CA ALA A 308 6.68 -13.14 -4.48
C ALA A 308 5.74 -12.48 -5.51
N ARG A 309 6.19 -12.30 -6.76
CA ARG A 309 5.36 -11.80 -7.87
C ARG A 309 4.29 -12.82 -8.26
N ASP A 310 4.69 -14.08 -8.45
CA ASP A 310 3.76 -15.17 -8.82
C ASP A 310 2.68 -15.37 -7.75
N ALA A 311 3.09 -15.32 -6.49
CA ALA A 311 2.24 -15.30 -5.30
C ALA A 311 1.17 -14.19 -5.35
N SER A 312 1.62 -12.96 -5.63
CA SER A 312 0.74 -11.79 -5.75
C SER A 312 -0.28 -11.96 -6.88
N MET A 313 0.15 -12.44 -8.05
CA MET A 313 -0.74 -12.65 -9.19
C MET A 313 -1.79 -13.73 -8.92
N ARG A 314 -1.38 -14.91 -8.40
CA ARG A 314 -2.32 -15.97 -8.01
C ARG A 314 -3.39 -15.47 -7.05
N ARG A 315 -3.02 -14.63 -6.08
CA ARG A 315 -3.96 -14.03 -5.13
C ARG A 315 -4.99 -13.13 -5.80
N ARG A 316 -4.57 -12.31 -6.77
CA ARG A 316 -5.49 -11.44 -7.53
C ARG A 316 -6.48 -12.27 -8.34
N ILE A 317 -6.00 -13.30 -9.02
CA ILE A 317 -6.84 -14.21 -9.81
C ILE A 317 -7.82 -14.97 -8.91
N GLU A 318 -7.36 -15.49 -7.77
CA GLU A 318 -8.21 -16.14 -6.77
C GLU A 318 -9.29 -15.17 -6.25
N TYR A 319 -8.89 -13.93 -5.95
CA TYR A 319 -9.80 -12.89 -5.47
C TYR A 319 -10.86 -12.52 -6.51
N LEU A 320 -10.45 -12.28 -7.76
CA LEU A 320 -11.37 -12.00 -8.86
C LEU A 320 -12.32 -13.17 -9.14
N SER A 321 -11.81 -14.40 -9.08
CA SER A 321 -12.61 -15.62 -9.21
C SER A 321 -13.64 -15.74 -8.09
N PHE A 322 -13.26 -15.37 -6.86
CA PHE A 322 -14.19 -15.28 -5.74
C PHE A 322 -15.27 -14.22 -5.97
N LEU A 323 -14.91 -13.01 -6.43
CA LEU A 323 -15.86 -11.95 -6.76
C LEU A 323 -16.85 -12.38 -7.86
N ARG A 324 -16.37 -13.11 -8.87
CA ARG A 324 -17.19 -13.64 -9.97
C ARG A 324 -18.31 -14.55 -9.45
N GLY A 325 -18.03 -15.30 -8.38
CA GLY A 325 -19.01 -16.17 -7.70
C GLY A 325 -20.05 -15.43 -6.86
N LEU A 326 -19.91 -14.13 -6.63
CA LEU A 326 -20.90 -13.35 -5.86
C LEU A 326 -22.13 -13.03 -6.72
N SER A 327 -23.31 -13.13 -6.13
CA SER A 327 -24.57 -12.79 -6.81
C SER A 327 -24.92 -11.30 -6.74
N GLU A 328 -24.22 -10.51 -5.93
CA GLU A 328 -24.52 -9.10 -5.68
C GLU A 328 -23.53 -8.18 -6.42
N PRO A 329 -23.98 -7.45 -7.47
CA PRO A 329 -23.12 -6.59 -8.28
C PRO A 329 -22.43 -5.48 -7.48
N MET A 330 -23.10 -4.95 -6.46
CA MET A 330 -22.53 -3.93 -5.58
C MET A 330 -21.27 -4.44 -4.86
N LEU A 331 -21.27 -5.70 -4.39
CA LEU A 331 -20.12 -6.29 -3.72
C LEU A 331 -19.02 -6.67 -4.73
N GLN A 332 -19.39 -7.03 -5.96
CA GLN A 332 -18.42 -7.22 -7.05
C GLN A 332 -17.70 -5.92 -7.39
N ALA A 333 -18.45 -4.83 -7.60
CA ALA A 333 -17.89 -3.51 -7.87
C ALA A 333 -17.02 -3.03 -6.70
N TYR A 334 -17.49 -3.20 -5.46
CA TYR A 334 -16.68 -2.88 -4.28
C TYR A 334 -15.38 -3.71 -4.23
N GLY A 335 -15.42 -5.01 -4.52
CA GLY A 335 -14.22 -5.84 -4.55
C GLY A 335 -13.22 -5.42 -5.64
N LEU A 336 -13.70 -5.15 -6.85
CA LEU A 336 -12.86 -4.66 -7.95
C LEU A 336 -12.18 -3.33 -7.61
N ARG A 337 -12.92 -2.44 -6.95
CA ARG A 337 -12.38 -1.18 -6.43
C ARG A 337 -11.17 -1.37 -5.51
N LEU A 338 -11.21 -2.39 -4.65
CA LEU A 338 -10.10 -2.69 -3.75
C LEU A 338 -8.84 -3.05 -4.52
N ILE A 339 -8.97 -3.83 -5.59
CA ILE A 339 -7.82 -4.21 -6.42
C ILE A 339 -7.13 -2.96 -6.98
N TRP A 340 -7.91 -2.00 -7.48
CA TRP A 340 -7.39 -0.74 -8.00
C TRP A 340 -6.75 0.15 -6.93
N GLY A 341 -7.35 0.24 -5.74
CA GLY A 341 -6.93 1.17 -4.69
C GLY A 341 -5.80 0.67 -3.78
N LEU A 342 -5.72 -0.63 -3.53
CA LEU A 342 -4.82 -1.23 -2.53
C LEU A 342 -3.54 -1.84 -3.10
N HIS A 343 -3.51 -2.15 -4.40
CA HIS A 343 -2.33 -2.75 -5.01
C HIS A 343 -2.08 -2.16 -6.39
N GLN A 344 -0.98 -1.43 -6.53
CA GLN A 344 -0.38 -1.25 -7.85
C GLN A 344 -0.02 -2.64 -8.37
N VAL A 345 -0.56 -3.00 -9.53
CA VAL A 345 -0.17 -4.21 -10.25
C VAL A 345 1.26 -3.98 -10.72
N GLY A 346 2.25 -4.36 -9.90
CA GLY A 346 3.65 -4.18 -10.27
C GLY A 346 3.93 -4.97 -11.54
N GLY A 347 4.23 -4.27 -12.63
CA GLY A 347 4.14 -4.77 -14.00
C GLY A 347 5.06 -5.92 -14.45
N TRP A 348 5.66 -6.64 -13.52
CA TRP A 348 6.68 -7.65 -13.74
C TRP A 348 6.11 -9.03 -14.09
N GLU A 349 4.81 -9.14 -14.38
CA GLU A 349 4.13 -10.42 -14.61
C GLU A 349 4.31 -10.91 -16.05
N SER A 350 4.34 -12.24 -16.22
CA SER A 350 4.50 -12.85 -17.55
C SER A 350 3.26 -12.64 -18.42
N ALA A 351 3.42 -12.74 -19.74
CA ALA A 351 2.30 -12.63 -20.68
C ALA A 351 1.17 -13.65 -20.36
N GLU A 352 1.54 -14.87 -19.97
CA GLU A 352 0.58 -15.93 -19.58
C GLU A 352 -0.24 -15.55 -18.34
N GLN A 353 0.43 -15.01 -17.32
CA GLN A 353 -0.20 -14.53 -16.09
C GLN A 353 -1.15 -13.36 -16.36
N VAL A 354 -0.76 -12.47 -17.27
CA VAL A 354 -1.60 -11.35 -17.67
C VAL A 354 -2.79 -11.83 -18.47
N ASP A 355 -2.63 -12.77 -19.41
CA ASP A 355 -3.77 -13.32 -20.15
C ASP A 355 -4.77 -14.03 -19.20
N GLU A 356 -4.32 -14.77 -18.18
CA GLU A 356 -5.20 -15.36 -17.17
C GLU A 356 -5.96 -14.29 -16.37
N LEU A 357 -5.26 -13.23 -15.96
CA LEU A 357 -5.88 -12.08 -15.29
C LEU A 357 -6.92 -11.40 -16.17
N LEU A 358 -6.60 -11.16 -17.44
CA LEU A 358 -7.45 -10.52 -18.43
C LEU A 358 -8.67 -11.39 -18.76
N GLU A 359 -8.55 -12.71 -18.79
CA GLU A 359 -9.67 -13.63 -18.99
C GLU A 359 -10.70 -13.46 -17.86
N VAL A 360 -10.25 -13.42 -16.61
CA VAL A 360 -11.15 -13.24 -15.46
C VAL A 360 -11.75 -11.82 -15.46
N LEU A 361 -10.96 -10.79 -15.76
CA LEU A 361 -11.46 -9.41 -15.88
C LEU A 361 -12.45 -9.23 -17.03
N GLY A 362 -12.25 -9.93 -18.14
CA GLY A 362 -13.13 -9.91 -19.32
C GLY A 362 -14.57 -10.28 -18.97
N TRP A 363 -14.76 -11.23 -18.05
CA TRP A 363 -16.10 -11.58 -17.56
C TRP A 363 -16.81 -10.41 -16.87
N PHE A 364 -16.09 -9.56 -16.14
CA PHE A 364 -16.66 -8.37 -15.48
C PHE A 364 -16.91 -7.22 -16.44
N LEU A 365 -16.17 -7.15 -17.55
CA LEU A 365 -16.30 -6.13 -18.59
C LEU A 365 -17.44 -6.40 -19.59
N ALA A 366 -17.89 -7.65 -19.68
CA ALA A 366 -18.91 -8.08 -20.64
C ALA A 366 -20.18 -7.21 -20.59
N GLU A 367 -20.79 -6.98 -21.74
CA GLU A 367 -21.83 -5.95 -21.93
C GLU A 367 -23.05 -6.17 -21.03
N GLU A 368 -23.41 -7.44 -20.81
CA GLU A 368 -24.54 -7.85 -19.96
C GLU A 368 -24.31 -7.62 -18.46
N ARG A 369 -23.08 -7.27 -18.06
CA ARG A 369 -22.76 -6.99 -16.67
C ARG A 369 -23.28 -5.62 -16.24
N PRO A 370 -23.61 -5.44 -14.95
CA PRO A 370 -24.02 -4.13 -14.44
C PRO A 370 -22.95 -3.06 -14.65
N VAL A 371 -23.39 -1.85 -15.03
CA VAL A 371 -22.50 -0.74 -15.42
C VAL A 371 -21.44 -0.41 -14.37
N ASP A 372 -21.80 -0.41 -13.09
CA ASP A 372 -20.84 -0.11 -12.03
C ASP A 372 -19.74 -1.16 -11.95
N VAL A 373 -20.07 -2.44 -12.14
CA VAL A 373 -19.08 -3.54 -12.16
C VAL A 373 -18.14 -3.37 -13.35
N ARG A 374 -18.69 -3.08 -14.54
CA ARG A 374 -17.91 -2.88 -15.76
C ARG A 374 -16.94 -1.71 -15.62
N ARG A 375 -17.41 -0.57 -15.10
CA ARG A 375 -16.56 0.60 -14.81
C ARG A 375 -15.43 0.27 -13.85
N GLN A 376 -15.68 -0.56 -12.84
CA GLN A 376 -14.62 -0.99 -11.92
C GLN A 376 -13.61 -1.93 -12.55
N ALA A 377 -14.08 -2.89 -13.34
CA ALA A 377 -13.19 -3.78 -14.07
C ALA A 377 -12.32 -3.01 -15.07
N ALA A 378 -12.87 -1.98 -15.72
CA ALA A 378 -12.14 -1.14 -16.66
C ALA A 378 -11.03 -0.32 -15.99
N LEU A 379 -11.29 0.22 -14.80
CA LEU A 379 -10.27 0.89 -13.99
C LEU A 379 -9.16 -0.07 -13.54
N VAL A 380 -9.51 -1.28 -13.10
CA VAL A 380 -8.52 -2.31 -12.73
C VAL A 380 -7.66 -2.67 -13.93
N LEU A 381 -8.28 -2.90 -15.09
CA LEU A 381 -7.61 -3.20 -16.34
C LEU A 381 -6.63 -2.08 -16.76
N GLU A 382 -7.07 -0.82 -16.74
CA GLU A 382 -6.21 0.32 -17.08
C GLU A 382 -5.00 0.40 -16.14
N ASN A 383 -5.20 0.18 -14.83
CA ASN A 383 -4.11 0.17 -13.85
C ASN A 383 -3.10 -0.96 -14.12
N VAL A 384 -3.62 -2.17 -14.39
CA VAL A 384 -2.81 -3.34 -14.77
C VAL A 384 -1.95 -3.03 -15.99
N VAL A 385 -2.53 -2.42 -17.02
CA VAL A 385 -1.81 -2.05 -18.25
C VAL A 385 -0.82 -0.91 -18.00
N HIS A 386 -1.19 0.10 -17.21
CA HIS A 386 -0.36 1.27 -16.95
C HIS A 386 0.98 0.88 -16.32
N PHE A 387 0.94 0.01 -15.31
CA PHE A 387 2.15 -0.46 -14.64
C PHE A 387 2.83 -1.62 -15.39
N GLY A 388 2.06 -2.49 -16.04
CA GLY A 388 2.51 -3.67 -16.81
C GLY A 388 3.24 -3.37 -18.11
N SER A 389 2.73 -2.42 -18.89
CA SER A 389 3.15 -2.15 -20.27
C SER A 389 4.66 -1.89 -20.45
N HIS A 390 5.34 -1.37 -19.41
CA HIS A 390 6.79 -1.15 -19.46
C HIS A 390 7.57 -2.46 -19.68
N TYR A 391 7.15 -3.55 -19.04
CA TYR A 391 7.86 -4.83 -19.05
C TYR A 391 7.39 -5.74 -20.19
N TRP A 392 6.10 -5.70 -20.51
CA TRP A 392 5.53 -6.57 -21.54
C TRP A 392 6.05 -6.30 -22.95
N LEU A 393 6.65 -5.13 -23.19
CA LEU A 393 7.27 -4.81 -24.47
C LEU A 393 8.54 -5.62 -24.76
N ASP A 394 9.04 -6.41 -23.81
CA ASP A 394 9.98 -7.49 -24.09
C ASP A 394 9.33 -8.58 -24.98
N HIS A 395 8.00 -8.71 -24.90
CA HIS A 395 7.13 -9.51 -25.78
C HIS A 395 6.28 -8.60 -26.68
N ARG A 396 6.94 -7.67 -27.39
CA ARG A 396 6.31 -6.61 -28.19
C ARG A 396 5.08 -7.03 -29.01
N ASP A 397 5.17 -8.11 -29.78
CA ASP A 397 4.07 -8.52 -30.67
C ASP A 397 2.81 -8.93 -29.89
N TRP A 398 2.98 -9.58 -28.73
CA TRP A 398 1.87 -9.89 -27.82
C TRP A 398 1.27 -8.61 -27.23
N ALA A 399 2.11 -7.67 -26.77
CA ALA A 399 1.64 -6.41 -26.19
C ALA A 399 0.86 -5.56 -27.21
N LEU A 400 1.34 -5.49 -28.45
CA LEU A 400 0.62 -4.81 -29.53
C LEU A 400 -0.67 -5.55 -29.94
N GLY A 401 -0.67 -6.88 -29.91
CA GLY A 401 -1.88 -7.67 -30.07
C GLY A 401 -2.92 -7.37 -28.98
N LEU A 402 -2.48 -7.22 -27.73
CA LEU A 402 -3.34 -6.77 -26.63
C LEU A 402 -3.89 -5.36 -26.87
N ALA A 403 -3.05 -4.41 -27.28
CA ALA A 403 -3.49 -3.06 -27.62
C ALA A 403 -4.58 -3.07 -28.72
N GLY A 404 -4.41 -3.89 -29.76
CA GLY A 404 -5.42 -4.08 -30.81
C GLY A 404 -6.75 -4.61 -30.25
N ARG A 405 -6.71 -5.66 -29.41
CA ARG A 405 -7.92 -6.21 -28.76
C ARG A 405 -8.65 -5.15 -27.92
N LEU A 406 -7.90 -4.35 -27.17
CA LEU A 406 -8.45 -3.29 -26.32
C LEU A 406 -9.06 -2.15 -27.14
N SER A 407 -8.44 -1.76 -28.25
CA SER A 407 -8.97 -0.77 -29.19
C SER A 407 -10.29 -1.25 -29.84
N GLU A 408 -10.36 -2.51 -30.29
CA GLU A 408 -11.61 -3.06 -30.83
C GLU A 408 -12.75 -3.10 -29.79
N LEU A 409 -12.42 -3.38 -28.53
CA LEU A 409 -13.40 -3.36 -27.43
C LEU A 409 -13.87 -1.92 -27.14
N GLU A 410 -12.95 -0.96 -27.15
CA GLU A 410 -13.21 0.45 -26.95
C GLU A 410 -14.18 1.02 -28.00
N GLU A 411 -13.98 0.70 -29.28
CA GLU A 411 -14.85 1.12 -30.39
C GLU A 411 -16.30 0.64 -30.22
N ARG A 412 -16.49 -0.55 -29.65
CA ARG A 412 -17.81 -1.17 -29.45
C ARG A 412 -18.47 -0.77 -28.12
N GLU A 413 -17.70 -0.22 -27.19
CA GLU A 413 -18.16 0.10 -25.83
C GLU A 413 -19.11 1.30 -25.83
N SER A 414 -20.30 1.17 -25.25
CA SER A 414 -21.29 2.25 -25.14
C SER A 414 -21.14 3.10 -23.87
N ASP A 415 -20.59 2.55 -22.78
CA ASP A 415 -20.35 3.30 -21.56
C ASP A 415 -19.11 4.18 -21.69
N ARG A 416 -19.30 5.50 -21.58
CA ARG A 416 -18.23 6.48 -21.75
C ARG A 416 -17.05 6.30 -20.79
N VAL A 417 -17.28 5.82 -19.57
CA VAL A 417 -16.22 5.62 -18.58
C VAL A 417 -15.41 4.38 -18.91
N VAL A 418 -16.08 3.27 -19.24
CA VAL A 418 -15.41 2.05 -19.69
C VAL A 418 -14.61 2.33 -20.96
N ARG A 419 -15.21 3.03 -21.94
CA ARG A 419 -14.55 3.44 -23.18
C ARG A 419 -13.27 4.23 -22.91
N ALA A 420 -13.33 5.27 -22.08
CA ALA A 420 -12.15 6.08 -21.75
C ALA A 420 -11.04 5.28 -21.04
N CYS A 421 -11.40 4.31 -20.19
CA CYS A 421 -10.41 3.44 -19.52
C CYS A 421 -9.75 2.47 -20.51
N LEU A 422 -10.53 1.87 -21.43
CA LEU A 422 -10.00 1.02 -22.49
C LEU A 422 -9.09 1.83 -23.43
N GLY A 423 -9.53 3.03 -23.82
CA GLY A 423 -8.81 4.00 -24.64
C GLY A 423 -7.43 4.27 -24.08
N ARG A 424 -7.39 4.67 -22.81
CA ARG A 424 -6.15 4.92 -22.07
C ARG A 424 -5.26 3.69 -21.97
N ALA A 425 -5.83 2.51 -21.75
CA ALA A 425 -5.06 1.28 -21.63
C ALA A 425 -4.29 0.96 -22.93
N TRP A 426 -4.96 0.92 -24.08
CA TRP A 426 -4.26 0.61 -25.34
C TRP A 426 -3.32 1.72 -25.79
N LEU A 427 -3.70 3.00 -25.61
CA LEU A 427 -2.83 4.13 -25.88
C LEU A 427 -1.56 4.07 -25.05
N THR A 428 -1.65 3.66 -23.77
CA THR A 428 -0.48 3.51 -22.89
C THR A 428 0.49 2.49 -23.46
N ILE A 429 0.02 1.34 -23.96
CA ILE A 429 0.89 0.33 -24.59
C ILE A 429 1.62 0.92 -25.81
N LEU A 430 0.91 1.65 -26.67
CA LEU A 430 1.50 2.25 -27.86
C LEU A 430 2.50 3.35 -27.54
N HIS A 431 2.20 4.23 -26.58
CA HIS A 431 3.14 5.25 -26.11
C HIS A 431 4.42 4.60 -25.57
N ARG A 432 4.31 3.54 -24.77
CA ARG A 432 5.49 2.81 -24.26
C ARG A 432 6.30 2.16 -25.38
N ASP A 433 5.65 1.66 -26.44
CA ASP A 433 6.36 1.11 -27.60
C ASP A 433 7.11 2.22 -28.36
N LEU A 434 6.52 3.40 -28.51
CA LEU A 434 7.17 4.57 -29.12
C LEU A 434 8.37 5.03 -28.28
N ASP A 435 8.20 5.20 -26.96
CA ASP A 435 9.28 5.57 -26.01
C ASP A 435 10.49 4.62 -26.20
N ARG A 436 10.21 3.30 -26.21
CA ARG A 436 11.25 2.27 -26.34
C ARG A 436 11.93 2.31 -27.72
N GLN A 437 11.18 2.58 -28.79
CA GLN A 437 11.75 2.75 -30.13
C GLN A 437 12.63 4.00 -30.20
N GLU A 438 12.23 5.11 -29.58
CA GLU A 438 13.01 6.34 -29.52
C GLU A 438 14.30 6.13 -28.73
N GLU A 439 14.23 5.55 -27.52
CA GLU A 439 15.42 5.23 -26.72
C GLU A 439 16.43 4.37 -27.49
N ALA A 440 15.94 3.38 -28.25
CA ALA A 440 16.79 2.54 -29.09
C ALA A 440 17.46 3.31 -30.23
N ILE A 441 16.76 4.27 -30.84
CA ILE A 441 17.32 5.18 -31.86
C ILE A 441 18.36 6.10 -31.24
N GLU A 442 18.08 6.72 -30.10
CA GLU A 442 19.01 7.63 -29.42
C GLU A 442 20.29 6.94 -29.00
N LYS A 443 20.17 5.73 -28.42
CA LYS A 443 21.32 4.91 -28.06
C LYS A 443 22.17 4.58 -29.28
N ARG A 444 21.54 4.33 -30.42
CA ARG A 444 22.24 4.06 -31.69
C ARG A 444 22.91 5.31 -32.26
N LEU A 445 22.25 6.47 -32.24
CA LEU A 445 22.81 7.74 -32.69
C LEU A 445 24.06 8.11 -31.87
N LYS A 446 23.99 8.02 -30.53
CA LYS A 446 25.14 8.25 -29.64
C LYS A 446 26.31 7.32 -29.96
N ALA A 447 26.02 6.03 -30.23
CA ALA A 447 27.05 5.06 -30.60
C ALA A 447 27.70 5.34 -31.98
N LEU A 448 27.01 6.07 -32.86
CA LEU A 448 27.55 6.51 -34.15
C LEU A 448 28.33 7.83 -34.05
N GLU A 449 28.08 8.65 -33.02
CA GLU A 449 28.83 9.89 -32.74
C GLU A 449 30.16 9.65 -32.02
N GLY A 450 30.30 8.52 -31.31
CA GLY A 450 31.54 8.07 -30.68
C GLY A 450 32.49 7.30 -31.60
N ARG A 451 32.24 7.31 -32.92
CA ARG A 451 33.09 6.78 -33.99
C ARG A 451 33.45 7.90 -34.94
#